data_AF-A0A2M8N5E9-F1
#
_entry.id   AF-A0A2M8N5E9-F1
#
_cell.length_a   1.000
_cell.length_b   1.000
_cell.length_c   1.000
_cell.angle_alpha   90.00
_cell.angle_beta   90.00
_cell.angle_gamma   90.00
#
_symmetry.space_group_name_H-M   'P 1'
#
loop_
_entity.id
_entity.type
_entity.pdbx_description
1 polymer ?
#
loop_
_entity_poly.entity_id
_entity_poly.type
_entity_poly.pdbx_seq_one_letter_code
_entity_poly.pdbx_strand_id
1 'polypeptide(L)'
;MVDRRLIQQLDNPDPEVRKKVIKALAKSQDPSAIKYLATLYKTDSDPEVRELALKAGKYIRKVAGDDIGGDSGRSMSFTSPLDTAEDEDSVYPQDDASAPPRPEDIEVPEADAQRARSYLEQALDLQ
;
A
#
# COMPACT_ATOMS: atom_id res chain seq x y z
N MET A 1 -0.20 -18.44 20.86
CA MET A 1 -0.01 -19.22 19.62
C MET A 1 -1.30 -19.14 18.82
N VAL A 2 -1.23 -18.58 17.61
CA VAL A 2 -2.40 -18.39 16.74
C VAL A 2 -3.02 -19.73 16.35
N ASP A 3 -4.34 -19.83 16.47
CA ASP A 3 -5.11 -21.00 16.04
C ASP A 3 -5.07 -21.13 14.50
N ARG A 4 -4.48 -22.22 14.02
CA ARG A 4 -4.36 -22.51 12.58
C ARG A 4 -5.72 -22.69 11.91
N ARG A 5 -6.75 -23.16 12.63
CA ARG A 5 -8.10 -23.31 12.08
C ARG A 5 -8.70 -21.96 11.72
N LEU A 6 -8.44 -20.93 12.54
CA LEU A 6 -8.86 -19.56 12.22
C LEU A 6 -8.15 -19.03 10.98
N ILE A 7 -6.84 -19.29 10.85
CA ILE A 7 -6.10 -18.85 9.65
C ILE A 7 -6.67 -19.47 8.37
N GLN A 8 -7.02 -20.76 8.39
CA GLN A 8 -7.65 -21.41 7.23
C GLN A 8 -9.02 -20.81 6.86
N GLN A 9 -9.77 -20.29 7.82
CA GLN A 9 -11.06 -19.66 7.54
C GLN A 9 -10.96 -18.22 7.03
N LEU A 10 -9.75 -17.64 6.97
CA LEU A 10 -9.53 -16.35 6.30
C LEU A 10 -9.72 -16.46 4.78
N ASP A 11 -9.61 -17.65 4.19
CA ASP A 11 -9.84 -17.88 2.76
C ASP A 11 -11.29 -18.29 2.45
N ASN A 12 -12.20 -18.20 3.44
CA ASN A 12 -13.60 -18.58 3.23
C ASN A 12 -14.25 -17.68 2.17
N PRO A 13 -15.03 -18.24 1.22
CA PRO A 13 -15.68 -17.44 0.17
C PRO A 13 -16.67 -16.42 0.75
N ASP A 14 -17.32 -16.72 1.89
CA ASP A 14 -18.25 -15.82 2.55
C ASP A 14 -17.51 -14.72 3.33
N PRO A 15 -17.65 -13.43 2.93
CA PRO A 15 -17.01 -12.32 3.64
C PRO A 15 -17.47 -12.19 5.10
N GLU A 16 -18.69 -12.60 5.45
CA GLU A 16 -19.18 -12.55 6.83
C GLU A 16 -18.44 -13.57 7.72
N VAL A 17 -18.08 -14.73 7.16
CA VAL A 17 -17.23 -15.71 7.85
C VAL A 17 -15.85 -15.10 8.06
N ARG A 18 -15.23 -14.50 7.03
CA ARG A 18 -13.92 -13.84 7.16
C ARG A 18 -13.94 -12.74 8.22
N LYS A 19 -14.98 -11.90 8.27
CA LYS A 19 -15.16 -10.88 9.31
C LYS A 19 -15.23 -11.47 10.73
N LYS A 20 -15.95 -12.58 10.92
CA LYS A 20 -16.01 -13.28 12.22
C LYS A 20 -14.64 -13.81 12.64
N VAL A 21 -13.89 -14.36 11.71
CA VAL A 21 -12.53 -14.87 11.95
C VAL A 21 -11.59 -13.73 12.35
N ILE A 22 -11.63 -12.59 11.66
CA ILE A 22 -10.82 -11.41 12.02
C ILE A 22 -11.13 -10.94 13.44
N LYS A 23 -12.41 -10.91 13.82
CA LYS A 23 -12.82 -10.55 15.19
C LYS A 23 -12.28 -11.57 16.20
N ALA A 24 -12.30 -12.87 15.89
CA ALA A 24 -11.73 -13.90 16.75
C ALA A 24 -10.20 -13.75 16.90
N LEU A 25 -9.49 -13.47 15.81
CA LEU A 25 -8.04 -13.19 15.83
C LEU A 25 -7.71 -11.91 16.61
N ALA A 26 -8.53 -10.87 16.53
CA ALA A 26 -8.35 -9.67 17.34
C ALA A 26 -8.52 -9.96 18.84
N LYS A 27 -9.53 -10.76 19.19
CA LYS A 27 -9.82 -11.16 20.58
C LYS A 27 -8.75 -12.06 21.19
N SER A 28 -8.04 -12.85 20.38
CA SER A 28 -6.93 -13.66 20.89
C SER A 28 -5.73 -12.80 21.30
N GLN A 29 -5.67 -11.54 20.84
CA GLN A 29 -4.60 -10.58 21.12
C GLN A 29 -3.19 -11.11 20.80
N ASP A 30 -3.09 -12.15 19.97
CA ASP A 30 -1.81 -12.77 19.62
C ASP A 30 -1.10 -11.92 18.55
N PRO A 31 0.09 -11.35 18.82
CA PRO A 31 0.84 -10.55 17.84
C PRO A 31 1.17 -11.32 16.55
N SER A 32 1.24 -12.65 16.61
CA SER A 32 1.47 -13.50 15.43
C SER A 32 0.33 -13.42 14.41
N ALA A 33 -0.87 -12.95 14.82
CA ALA A 33 -2.01 -12.75 13.93
C ALA A 33 -1.83 -11.56 12.99
N ILE A 34 -0.99 -10.57 13.37
CA ILE A 34 -0.84 -9.30 12.66
C ILE A 34 -0.40 -9.52 11.22
N LYS A 35 0.52 -10.45 10.95
CA LYS A 35 1.00 -10.73 9.58
C LYS A 35 -0.13 -11.21 8.66
N TYR A 36 -1.04 -12.03 9.17
CA TYR A 36 -2.17 -12.54 8.39
C TYR A 36 -3.21 -11.44 8.14
N LEU A 37 -3.50 -10.62 9.15
CA LEU A 37 -4.38 -9.46 9.02
C LEU A 37 -3.82 -8.42 8.02
N ALA A 38 -2.50 -8.23 8.00
CA ALA A 38 -1.85 -7.33 7.05
C ALA A 38 -1.94 -7.85 5.60
N THR A 39 -1.79 -9.15 5.38
CA THR A 39 -2.02 -9.76 4.06
C THR A 39 -3.46 -9.57 3.61
N LEU A 40 -4.42 -9.82 4.50
CA LEU A 40 -5.85 -9.69 4.18
C LEU A 40 -6.21 -8.25 3.84
N TYR A 41 -5.68 -7.27 4.58
CA TYR A 41 -5.85 -5.85 4.27
C TYR A 41 -5.37 -5.48 2.84
N LYS A 42 -4.35 -6.16 2.31
CA LYS A 42 -3.81 -5.86 0.97
C LYS A 42 -4.51 -6.61 -0.15
N THR A 43 -5.05 -7.80 0.13
CA THR A 43 -5.43 -8.77 -0.91
C THR A 43 -6.92 -9.10 -0.94
N ASP A 44 -7.66 -8.85 0.13
CA ASP A 44 -9.09 -9.19 0.17
C ASP A 44 -9.91 -8.28 -0.75
N SER A 45 -10.80 -8.88 -1.53
CA SER A 45 -11.69 -8.18 -2.46
C SER A 45 -12.73 -7.33 -1.74
N ASP A 46 -13.17 -7.75 -0.56
CA ASP A 46 -14.23 -7.07 0.20
C ASP A 46 -13.65 -5.87 0.99
N PRO A 47 -14.15 -4.64 0.75
CA PRO A 47 -13.62 -3.44 1.40
C PRO A 47 -13.83 -3.42 2.92
N GLU A 48 -14.94 -3.96 3.42
CA GLU A 48 -15.23 -4.01 4.85
C GLU A 48 -14.31 -5.01 5.56
N VAL A 49 -14.00 -6.13 4.90
CA VAL A 49 -13.02 -7.10 5.38
C VAL A 49 -11.64 -6.46 5.51
N ARG A 50 -11.19 -5.70 4.50
CA ARG A 50 -9.92 -4.96 4.57
C ARG A 50 -9.90 -3.98 5.75
N GLU A 51 -10.94 -3.15 5.86
CA GLU A 51 -11.02 -2.16 6.93
C GLU A 51 -11.01 -2.82 8.32
N LEU A 52 -11.74 -3.92 8.48
CA LEU A 52 -11.78 -4.66 9.72
C LEU A 52 -10.42 -5.29 10.06
N ALA A 53 -9.71 -5.83 9.07
CA ALA A 53 -8.37 -6.38 9.26
C ALA A 53 -7.37 -5.31 9.73
N LEU A 54 -7.43 -4.09 9.17
CA LEU A 54 -6.61 -2.96 9.60
C LEU A 54 -6.90 -2.57 11.05
N LYS A 55 -8.19 -2.44 11.41
CA LYS A 55 -8.63 -2.12 12.78
C LYS A 55 -8.17 -3.19 13.77
N ALA A 56 -8.33 -4.46 13.44
CA ALA A 56 -7.89 -5.60 14.25
C ALA A 56 -6.37 -5.58 14.48
N GLY A 57 -5.57 -5.39 13.42
CA GLY A 57 -4.12 -5.33 13.55
C GLY A 57 -3.64 -4.19 14.44
N LYS A 58 -4.26 -3.00 14.33
CA LYS A 58 -3.97 -1.86 15.23
C LYS A 58 -4.35 -2.16 16.67
N TYR A 59 -5.50 -2.80 16.90
CA TYR A 59 -5.94 -3.18 18.23
C TYR A 59 -4.95 -4.14 18.90
N ILE A 60 -4.52 -5.20 18.19
CA ILE A 60 -3.54 -6.15 18.72
C ILE A 60 -2.23 -5.43 19.06
N ARG A 61 -1.74 -4.53 18.19
CA ARG A 61 -0.53 -3.73 18.48
C ARG A 61 -0.69 -2.84 19.69
N LYS A 62 -1.86 -2.21 19.87
CA LYS A 62 -2.13 -1.39 21.05
C LYS A 62 -2.09 -2.24 22.31
N VAL A 63 -2.79 -3.36 22.32
CA VAL A 63 -2.83 -4.24 23.50
C VAL A 63 -1.47 -4.86 23.80
N ALA A 64 -0.72 -5.29 22.79
CA ALA A 64 0.62 -5.83 22.97
C ALA A 64 1.68 -4.73 23.27
N GLY A 65 1.40 -3.49 22.88
CA GLY A 65 2.27 -2.33 23.05
C GLY A 65 2.01 -1.56 24.34
N ASP A 66 0.86 -1.74 24.99
CA ASP A 66 0.60 -1.18 26.33
C ASP A 66 1.54 -1.82 27.40
N ASP A 67 2.19 -2.95 27.09
CA ASP A 67 3.28 -3.54 27.90
C ASP A 67 4.70 -3.02 27.53
N ILE A 68 4.88 -2.42 26.34
CA ILE A 68 6.13 -1.79 25.92
C ILE A 68 5.95 -0.28 26.07
N GLY A 69 6.16 0.19 27.31
CA GLY A 69 6.20 1.61 27.67
C GLY A 69 6.87 2.41 26.56
N GLY A 70 6.16 3.45 26.11
CA GLY A 70 6.51 4.21 24.93
C GLY A 70 7.97 4.65 24.93
N ASP A 71 8.74 4.08 24.02
CA ASP A 71 9.81 4.82 23.39
C ASP A 71 9.33 5.18 21.99
N SER A 72 8.86 6.41 21.90
CA SER A 72 8.80 7.20 20.70
C SER A 72 10.20 7.29 20.06
N GLY A 73 10.66 6.20 19.45
CA GLY A 73 11.76 6.17 18.51
C GLY A 73 11.35 6.80 17.18
N ARG A 74 10.72 7.97 17.23
CA ARG A 74 10.70 8.91 16.10
C ARG A 74 12.03 9.64 16.10
N SER A 75 13.11 8.90 15.85
CA SER A 75 14.38 9.45 15.40
C SER A 75 14.71 8.82 14.06
N MET A 76 13.88 9.14 13.06
CA MET A 76 14.42 9.38 11.74
C MET A 76 14.53 10.89 11.65
N SER A 77 15.62 11.43 12.17
CA SER A 77 16.17 12.69 11.69
C SER A 77 16.43 12.49 10.20
N PHE A 78 15.43 12.80 9.38
CA PHE A 78 15.64 13.05 7.97
C PHE A 78 16.37 14.40 7.91
N THR A 79 17.68 14.37 8.15
CA THR A 79 18.54 15.48 7.80
C THR A 79 18.37 15.66 6.29
N SER A 80 17.82 16.81 5.90
CA SER A 80 17.67 17.23 4.52
C SER A 80 18.95 16.95 3.73
N PRO A 81 18.91 16.19 2.62
CA PRO A 81 20.05 16.10 1.73
C PRO A 81 19.92 17.22 0.70
N LEU A 82 20.29 18.45 1.04
CA LEU A 82 20.72 19.43 0.05
C LEU A 82 21.42 20.63 0.69
N ASP A 83 22.70 20.46 1.03
CA ASP A 83 23.75 21.46 0.70
C ASP A 83 25.12 20.93 1.16
N THR A 84 25.72 20.01 0.41
CA THR A 84 27.19 19.83 0.32
C THR A 84 27.45 18.83 -0.80
N ALA A 85 27.82 19.35 -1.96
CA ALA A 85 29.18 19.27 -2.49
C ALA A 85 29.49 17.87 -3.04
N GLU A 86 29.30 17.77 -4.36
CA GLU A 86 30.33 17.33 -5.30
C GLU A 86 31.44 16.46 -4.68
N ASP A 87 31.28 15.14 -4.76
CA ASP A 87 32.42 14.24 -4.88
C ASP A 87 32.05 13.10 -5.83
N GLU A 88 32.94 12.92 -6.79
CA GLU A 88 32.80 12.11 -7.99
C GLU A 88 32.86 10.59 -7.71
N ASP A 89 32.49 9.82 -8.74
CA ASP A 89 32.83 8.40 -8.90
C ASP A 89 32.09 7.36 -8.02
N SER A 90 30.76 7.32 -8.11
CA SER A 90 30.03 6.07 -7.86
C SER A 90 29.43 5.52 -9.16
N VAL A 91 30.23 4.71 -9.85
CA VAL A 91 29.80 3.87 -10.97
C VAL A 91 28.83 2.82 -10.44
N TYR A 92 27.53 3.13 -10.48
CA TYR A 92 26.49 2.11 -10.49
C TYR A 92 26.06 1.89 -11.95
N PRO A 93 26.21 0.68 -12.51
CA PRO A 93 25.58 0.34 -13.78
C PRO A 93 24.07 0.43 -13.58
N GLN A 94 23.43 1.41 -14.20
CA GLN A 94 21.98 1.50 -14.21
C GLN A 94 21.46 0.43 -15.18
N ASP A 95 20.96 -0.67 -14.64
CA ASP A 95 20.04 -1.55 -15.38
C ASP A 95 18.74 -0.76 -15.61
N ASP A 96 18.70 -0.11 -16.76
CA ASP A 96 17.75 0.93 -17.21
C ASP A 96 16.37 0.35 -17.62
N ALA A 97 15.89 -0.70 -16.94
CA ALA A 97 14.79 -1.52 -17.44
C ALA A 97 13.42 -1.28 -16.76
N SER A 98 13.28 -0.30 -15.85
CA SER A 98 12.00 -0.12 -15.16
C SER A 98 11.63 1.32 -14.76
N ALA A 99 12.31 2.33 -15.29
CA ALA A 99 11.80 3.71 -15.19
C ALA A 99 10.69 3.91 -16.23
N PRO A 100 9.51 4.46 -15.88
CA PRO A 100 8.53 4.86 -16.89
C PRO A 100 9.17 5.90 -17.85
N PRO A 101 8.81 5.89 -19.14
CA PRO A 101 9.38 6.81 -20.12
C PRO A 101 9.11 8.26 -19.69
N ARG A 102 10.08 9.14 -19.89
CA ARG A 102 9.89 10.55 -19.58
C ARG A 102 8.84 11.12 -20.54
N PRO A 103 8.10 12.17 -20.14
CA PRO A 103 7.11 12.79 -21.01
C PRO A 103 7.67 13.25 -22.36
N GLU A 104 8.96 13.65 -22.38
CA GLU A 104 9.69 14.01 -23.60
C GLU A 104 9.99 12.83 -24.55
N ASP A 105 9.96 11.59 -24.05
CA ASP A 105 10.23 10.37 -24.82
C ASP A 105 8.95 9.73 -25.39
N ILE A 106 7.78 10.28 -25.04
CA ILE A 106 6.48 9.76 -25.50
C ILE A 106 6.20 10.33 -26.90
N GLU A 107 6.54 9.56 -27.93
CA GLU A 107 6.11 9.85 -29.29
C GLU A 107 4.59 9.63 -29.41
N VAL A 108 3.83 10.73 -29.52
CA VAL A 108 2.39 10.67 -29.78
C VAL A 108 2.17 10.47 -31.28
N PRO A 109 1.47 9.38 -31.71
CA PRO A 109 1.14 9.20 -33.11
C PRO A 109 0.31 10.37 -33.67
N GLU A 110 0.59 10.79 -34.90
CA GLU A 110 -0.10 11.93 -35.54
C GLU A 110 -1.63 11.78 -35.53
N ALA A 111 -2.13 10.55 -35.66
CA ALA A 111 -3.55 10.24 -35.62
C ALA A 111 -4.19 10.58 -34.26
N ASP A 112 -3.47 10.36 -33.16
CA ASP A 112 -3.97 10.64 -31.82
C ASP A 112 -3.89 12.15 -31.53
N ALA A 113 -2.86 12.83 -32.00
CA ALA A 113 -2.78 14.29 -31.96
C ALA A 113 -3.89 14.95 -32.79
N GLN A 114 -4.25 14.39 -33.94
CA GLN A 114 -5.35 14.87 -34.79
C GLN A 114 -6.71 14.66 -34.11
N ARG A 115 -6.94 13.50 -33.47
CA ARG A 115 -8.15 13.27 -32.67
C ARG A 115 -8.29 14.29 -31.55
N ALA A 116 -7.21 14.53 -30.79
CA ALA A 116 -7.21 15.51 -29.71
C ALA A 116 -7.57 16.93 -30.21
N ARG A 117 -7.02 17.34 -31.37
CA ARG A 117 -7.38 18.61 -32.02
C ARG A 117 -8.85 18.66 -32.43
N SER A 118 -9.37 17.59 -33.04
CA SER A 118 -10.77 17.55 -33.49
C SER A 118 -11.76 17.67 -32.32
N TYR A 119 -11.46 17.06 -31.17
CA TYR A 119 -12.29 17.20 -29.97
C TYR A 119 -12.28 18.62 -29.43
N LEU A 120 -11.14 19.31 -29.51
CA LEU A 120 -11.01 20.69 -29.08
C LEU A 120 -11.80 21.65 -30.00
N GLU A 121 -11.73 21.45 -31.31
CA GLU A 121 -12.53 22.21 -32.28
C GLU A 121 -14.04 21.98 -32.07
N GLN A 122 -14.47 20.74 -31.90
CA GLN A 122 -15.89 20.42 -31.63
C GLN A 122 -16.39 21.03 -30.32
N ALA A 123 -15.53 21.11 -29.29
CA ALA A 123 -15.89 21.74 -28.02
C ALA A 123 -16.04 23.26 -28.12
N LEU A 124 -15.33 23.90 -29.05
CA LEU A 124 -15.39 25.35 -29.28
C LEU A 124 -16.58 25.76 -30.18
N ASP A 125 -17.04 24.87 -31.06
CA ASP A 125 -18.17 25.11 -31.98
C ASP A 125 -19.56 24.98 -31.31
N LEU A 126 -19.58 24.58 -30.02
CA LEU A 126 -20.80 24.41 -29.21
C LEU A 126 -21.24 25.68 -28.44
N GLN A 127 -20.79 26.88 -28.87
CA GLN A 127 -21.16 28.18 -28.28
C GLN A 127 -22.01 29.03 -29.23
#